data_AF-A0A0K9UFU5-F1
#
_entry.id   AF-A0A0K9UFU5-F1
#
_cell.length_a   1.000
_cell.length_b   1.000
_cell.length_c   1.000
_cell.angle_alpha   90.00
_cell.angle_beta   90.00
_cell.angle_gamma   90.00
#
_symmetry.space_group_name_H-M   'P 1'
#
loop_
_entity.id
_entity.type
_entity.pdbx_description
1 polymer ?
#
loop_
_entity_poly.entity_id
_entity_poly.type
_entity_poly.pdbx_seq_one_letter_code
_entity_poly.pdbx_strand_id
1 'polypeptide(L)'
;MVLILISVFVNLIFLATLLALQADLSAFLGVEVTKTTLSILKDILIPISTAFFGAAFGAYIAYRLSVRQSKQLERIKEHSVLLSSFYALNAQINDLLDYKLSIIKPNVNDDIRALTIKWCVDVQCVSERVHDESGYVLAKYSELKVYKQLKRAERTYICAKRLVQRRNDLYDSYRTSLDKEAKLGENIDLHVIVDKFGYNNLCRLYDTTESMISEIDVAIAELKQALDCLPLCMEKHFPNDQFVNLGSYTKPGFENAILVNSSKPIISSLKDLQALMD
;
A
#
# COMPACT_ATOMS: atom_id res chain seq x y z
N MET A 1 38.08 10.11 -13.72
CA MET A 1 38.68 11.22 -14.50
C MET A 1 38.32 12.60 -13.96
N VAL A 2 37.03 12.92 -13.74
CA VAL A 2 36.58 14.24 -13.23
C VAL A 2 37.17 14.62 -11.85
N LEU A 3 37.27 13.69 -10.91
CA LEU A 3 37.86 13.92 -9.59
C LEU A 3 39.35 14.28 -9.62
N ILE A 4 40.12 13.72 -10.57
CA ILE A 4 41.54 14.02 -10.75
C ILE A 4 41.70 15.43 -11.31
N LEU A 5 40.87 15.80 -12.28
CA LEU A 5 40.83 17.14 -12.87
C LEU A 5 40.50 18.22 -11.84
N ILE A 6 39.55 17.97 -10.93
CA ILE A 6 39.19 18.92 -9.86
C ILE A 6 40.35 19.08 -8.88
N SER A 7 41.04 17.99 -8.49
CA SER A 7 42.19 18.05 -7.60
C SER A 7 43.37 18.85 -8.20
N VAL A 8 43.68 18.60 -9.48
CA VAL A 8 44.72 19.34 -10.21
C VAL A 8 44.36 20.83 -10.32
N PHE A 9 43.08 21.14 -10.59
CA PHE A 9 42.62 22.52 -10.75
C PHE A 9 42.63 23.30 -9.42
N VAL A 10 42.21 22.68 -8.32
CA VAL A 10 42.24 23.28 -6.98
C VAL A 10 43.68 23.51 -6.53
N ASN A 11 44.59 22.57 -6.78
CA ASN A 11 46.01 22.74 -6.47
C ASN A 11 46.66 23.85 -7.30
N LEU A 12 46.32 23.98 -8.59
CA LEU A 12 46.81 25.07 -9.45
C LEU A 12 46.31 26.44 -9.01
N ILE A 13 45.02 26.56 -8.66
CA ILE A 13 44.45 27.81 -8.16
C ILE A 13 45.08 28.19 -6.82
N PHE A 14 45.27 27.23 -5.90
CA PHE A 14 45.89 27.48 -4.61
C PHE A 14 47.37 27.87 -4.73
N LEU A 15 48.10 27.27 -5.68
CA LEU A 15 49.47 27.66 -5.99
C LEU A 15 49.53 29.09 -6.57
N ALA A 16 48.60 29.41 -7.48
CA ALA A 16 48.50 30.73 -8.09
C ALA A 16 48.13 31.83 -7.07
N THR A 17 47.21 31.55 -6.14
CA THR A 17 46.86 32.50 -5.08
C THR A 17 47.98 32.68 -4.07
N LEU A 18 48.72 31.62 -3.70
CA LEU A 18 49.90 31.74 -2.83
C LEU A 18 51.03 32.53 -3.47
N LEU A 19 51.30 32.33 -4.77
CA LEU A 19 52.28 33.12 -5.51
C LEU A 19 51.87 34.59 -5.63
N ALA A 20 50.58 34.86 -5.84
CA ALA A 20 50.05 36.22 -5.88
C ALA A 20 50.11 36.93 -4.50
N LEU A 21 49.86 36.19 -3.42
CA LEU A 21 49.90 36.69 -2.04
C LEU A 21 51.32 36.75 -1.45
N GLN A 22 52.33 36.21 -2.13
CA GLN A 22 53.72 36.18 -1.66
C GLN A 22 54.32 37.59 -1.55
N ALA A 23 53.85 38.54 -2.37
CA ALA A 23 54.25 39.94 -2.32
C ALA A 23 53.61 40.71 -1.15
N ASP A 24 52.39 40.35 -0.75
CA ASP A 24 51.67 41.03 0.34
C ASP A 24 51.97 40.41 1.72
N LEU A 25 52.26 39.11 1.80
CA LEU A 25 52.64 38.44 3.05
C LEU A 25 54.01 38.90 3.57
N SER A 26 54.94 39.25 2.68
CA SER A 26 56.24 39.80 3.06
C SER A 26 56.12 41.20 3.68
N ALA A 27 55.14 41.98 3.22
CA ALA A 27 54.81 43.30 3.77
C ALA A 27 54.03 43.20 5.11
N PHE A 28 53.14 42.21 5.26
CA PHE A 28 52.26 42.09 6.43
C PHE A 28 52.95 41.52 7.68
N LEU A 29 53.97 40.65 7.51
CA LEU A 29 54.65 39.99 8.64
C LEU A 29 55.90 40.72 9.14
N GLY A 30 56.41 41.74 8.43
CA GLY A 30 57.58 42.52 8.86
C GLY A 30 58.87 41.72 9.02
N VAL A 31 58.95 40.51 8.45
CA VAL A 31 60.13 39.63 8.52
C VAL A 31 60.87 39.66 7.19
N GLU A 32 62.13 40.11 7.19
CA GLU A 32 63.02 39.96 6.05
C GLU A 32 63.12 38.49 5.64
N VAL A 33 62.73 38.19 4.41
CA VAL A 33 62.63 36.84 3.88
C VAL A 33 64.03 36.23 3.73
N THR A 34 64.52 35.55 4.76
CA THR A 34 65.72 34.71 4.66
C THR A 34 65.39 33.40 3.93
N LYS A 35 66.31 32.90 3.10
CA LYS A 35 66.13 31.68 2.28
C LYS A 35 65.64 30.46 3.07
N THR A 36 65.93 30.42 4.37
CA THR A 36 65.58 29.35 5.31
C THR A 36 64.09 29.34 5.69
N THR A 37 63.46 30.50 5.90
CA THR A 37 62.02 30.57 6.22
C THR A 37 61.16 30.24 5.00
N LEU A 38 61.64 30.62 3.81
CA LEU A 38 60.99 30.29 2.53
C LEU A 38 61.08 28.78 2.22
N SER A 39 62.17 28.11 2.60
CA SER A 39 62.29 26.64 2.51
C SER A 39 61.37 25.92 3.49
N ILE A 40 61.28 26.34 4.76
CA ILE A 40 60.37 25.70 5.74
C ILE A 40 58.90 25.83 5.32
N LEU A 41 58.50 27.02 4.84
CA LEU A 41 57.14 27.25 4.35
C LEU A 41 56.83 26.33 3.15
N LYS A 42 57.75 26.24 2.20
CA LYS A 42 57.57 25.47 0.96
C LYS A 42 57.64 23.95 1.18
N ASP A 43 58.56 23.48 2.00
CA ASP A 43 58.91 22.06 2.09
C ASP A 43 58.11 21.32 3.16
N ILE A 44 57.55 22.04 4.15
CA ILE A 44 56.80 21.44 5.26
C ILE A 44 55.35 21.96 5.31
N LEU A 45 55.16 23.27 5.25
CA LEU A 45 53.86 23.87 5.49
C LEU A 45 52.90 23.73 4.30
N ILE A 46 53.40 23.81 3.06
CA ILE A 46 52.60 23.59 1.84
C ILE A 46 52.14 22.12 1.72
N PRO A 47 53.00 21.09 1.87
CA PRO A 47 52.53 19.70 1.80
C PRO A 47 51.54 19.32 2.91
N ILE A 48 51.77 19.79 4.15
CA ILE A 48 50.87 19.49 5.28
C ILE A 48 49.51 20.19 5.10
N SER A 49 49.52 21.47 4.70
CA SER A 49 48.28 22.20 4.46
C SER A 49 47.51 21.63 3.26
N THR A 50 48.17 21.32 2.15
CA THR A 50 47.50 20.72 0.98
C THR A 50 46.95 19.32 1.28
N ALA A 51 47.66 18.49 2.05
CA ALA A 51 47.15 17.19 2.50
C ALA A 51 45.93 17.35 3.41
N PHE A 52 45.99 18.28 4.38
CA PHE A 52 44.89 18.53 5.30
C PHE A 52 43.66 19.12 4.59
N PHE A 53 43.83 20.20 3.81
CA PHE A 53 42.74 20.84 3.08
C PHE A 53 42.19 19.95 1.96
N GLY A 54 43.04 19.19 1.28
CA GLY A 54 42.64 18.19 0.29
C GLY A 54 41.79 17.08 0.91
N ALA A 55 42.20 16.55 2.06
CA ALA A 55 41.42 15.56 2.80
C ALA A 55 40.11 16.14 3.35
N ALA A 56 40.13 17.34 3.92
CA ALA A 56 38.94 18.01 4.44
C ALA A 56 37.92 18.31 3.33
N PHE A 57 38.39 18.81 2.18
CA PHE A 57 37.54 19.06 1.02
C PHE A 57 37.00 17.76 0.41
N GLY A 58 37.83 16.72 0.31
CA GLY A 58 37.42 15.38 -0.12
C GLY A 58 36.35 14.78 0.80
N ALA A 59 36.54 14.89 2.12
CA ALA A 59 35.57 14.45 3.12
C ALA A 59 34.26 15.24 3.05
N TYR A 60 34.32 16.56 2.84
CA TYR A 60 33.14 17.40 2.67
C TYR A 60 32.34 17.03 1.41
N ILE A 61 33.01 16.80 0.27
CA ILE A 61 32.36 16.34 -0.95
C ILE A 61 31.75 14.96 -0.76
N ALA A 62 32.50 14.03 -0.17
CA ALA A 62 32.03 12.67 0.10
C ALA A 62 30.80 12.69 1.02
N TYR A 63 30.82 13.52 2.06
CA TYR A 63 29.68 13.74 2.95
C TYR A 63 28.46 14.28 2.18
N ARG A 64 28.63 15.31 1.35
CA ARG A 64 27.53 15.87 0.54
C ARG A 64 26.96 14.85 -0.45
N LEU A 65 27.82 14.03 -1.06
CA LEU A 65 27.40 12.94 -1.94
C LEU A 65 26.63 11.85 -1.17
N SER A 66 27.16 11.44 -0.02
CA SER A 66 26.53 10.45 0.86
C SER A 66 25.15 10.91 1.30
N VAL A 67 25.00 12.16 1.74
CA VAL A 67 23.69 12.72 2.14
C VAL A 67 22.69 12.70 0.97
N ARG A 68 23.15 13.01 -0.25
CA ARG A 68 22.30 12.93 -1.45
C ARG A 68 21.88 11.49 -1.77
N GLN A 69 22.81 10.55 -1.72
CA GLN A 69 22.54 9.13 -1.96
C GLN A 69 21.58 8.55 -0.90
N SER A 70 21.81 8.86 0.38
CA SER A 70 20.92 8.42 1.47
C SER A 70 19.50 8.94 1.28
N LYS A 71 19.33 10.21 0.90
CA LYS A 71 17.99 10.79 0.60
C LYS A 71 17.32 10.13 -0.60
N GLN A 72 18.09 9.77 -1.63
CA GLN A 72 17.55 9.07 -2.79
C GLN A 72 17.11 7.65 -2.44
N LEU A 73 17.93 6.92 -1.65
CA LEU A 73 17.60 5.58 -1.19
C LEU A 73 16.39 5.57 -0.27
N GLU A 74 16.28 6.55 0.63
CA GLU A 74 15.10 6.76 1.47
C GLU A 74 13.84 6.96 0.61
N ARG A 75 13.89 7.82 -0.41
CA ARG A 75 12.77 8.00 -1.34
C ARG A 75 12.39 6.73 -2.09
N ILE A 76 13.36 5.92 -2.52
CA ILE A 76 13.10 4.64 -3.18
C ILE A 76 12.40 3.67 -2.22
N LYS A 77 12.87 3.61 -0.96
CA LYS A 77 12.23 2.79 0.08
C LYS A 77 10.78 3.26 0.30
N GLU A 78 10.56 4.55 0.47
CA GLU A 78 9.23 5.14 0.66
C GLU A 78 8.28 4.84 -0.50
N HIS A 79 8.75 4.97 -1.74
CA HIS A 79 7.98 4.58 -2.92
C HIS A 79 7.65 3.09 -2.91
N SER A 80 8.62 2.22 -2.60
CA SER A 80 8.40 0.76 -2.56
C SER A 80 7.36 0.34 -1.53
N VAL A 81 7.30 1.02 -0.37
CA VAL A 81 6.29 0.80 0.68
C VAL A 81 4.88 1.16 0.21
N LEU A 82 4.73 2.28 -0.52
CA LEU A 82 3.44 2.67 -1.09
C LEU A 82 3.03 1.74 -2.22
N LEU A 83 3.99 1.34 -3.06
CA LEU A 83 3.76 0.41 -4.16
C LEU A 83 3.33 -0.98 -3.66
N SER A 84 4.00 -1.52 -2.63
CA SER A 84 3.59 -2.80 -2.03
C SER A 84 2.19 -2.71 -1.42
N SER A 85 1.85 -1.58 -0.81
CA SER A 85 0.52 -1.32 -0.28
C SER A 85 -0.54 -1.26 -1.38
N PHE A 86 -0.21 -0.67 -2.54
CA PHE A 86 -1.07 -0.66 -3.72
C PHE A 86 -1.34 -2.08 -4.24
N TYR A 87 -0.31 -2.93 -4.35
CA TYR A 87 -0.50 -4.32 -4.78
C TYR A 87 -1.33 -5.13 -3.77
N ALA A 88 -1.14 -4.91 -2.47
CA ALA A 88 -1.97 -5.55 -1.45
C ALA A 88 -3.45 -5.18 -1.58
N LEU A 89 -3.76 -3.89 -1.80
CA LEU A 89 -5.15 -3.46 -2.04
C LEU A 89 -5.74 -4.05 -3.32
N ASN A 90 -4.94 -4.15 -4.39
CA ASN A 90 -5.39 -4.79 -5.64
C ASN A 90 -5.69 -6.28 -5.46
N ALA A 91 -4.85 -7.00 -4.71
CA ALA A 91 -5.12 -8.41 -4.43
C ALA A 91 -6.42 -8.57 -3.61
N GLN A 92 -6.65 -7.69 -2.62
CA GLN A 92 -7.86 -7.69 -1.80
C GLN A 92 -9.13 -7.36 -2.59
N ILE A 93 -9.09 -6.38 -3.51
CA ILE A 93 -10.27 -6.06 -4.33
C ILE A 93 -10.58 -7.18 -5.32
N ASN A 94 -9.54 -7.80 -5.91
CA ASN A 94 -9.73 -8.92 -6.83
C ASN A 94 -10.35 -10.13 -6.14
N ASP A 95 -9.91 -10.48 -4.93
CA ASP A 95 -10.53 -11.54 -4.10
C ASP A 95 -12.04 -11.30 -3.90
N LEU A 96 -12.43 -10.06 -3.54
CA LEU A 96 -13.85 -9.74 -3.37
C LEU A 96 -14.63 -9.69 -4.69
N LEU A 97 -14.01 -9.24 -5.79
CA LEU A 97 -14.63 -9.21 -7.10
C LEU A 97 -14.89 -10.63 -7.63
N ASP A 98 -13.92 -11.53 -7.50
CA ASP A 98 -14.05 -12.94 -7.86
C ASP A 98 -15.19 -13.58 -7.06
N TYR A 99 -15.24 -13.32 -5.75
CA TYR A 99 -16.35 -13.76 -4.91
C TYR A 99 -17.70 -13.24 -5.40
N LYS A 100 -17.79 -11.93 -5.68
CA LYS A 100 -19.04 -11.31 -6.15
C LYS A 100 -19.47 -11.87 -7.50
N LEU A 101 -18.55 -12.07 -8.43
CA LEU A 101 -18.83 -12.57 -9.78
C LEU A 101 -19.22 -14.05 -9.80
N SER A 102 -18.52 -14.88 -9.04
CA SER A 102 -18.69 -16.33 -9.07
C SER A 102 -19.80 -16.84 -8.16
N ILE A 103 -20.10 -16.12 -7.06
CA ILE A 103 -20.98 -16.63 -6.00
C ILE A 103 -22.25 -15.78 -5.84
N ILE A 104 -22.11 -14.46 -5.74
CA ILE A 104 -23.26 -13.57 -5.47
C ILE A 104 -24.07 -13.32 -6.75
N LYS A 105 -23.40 -12.87 -7.82
CA LYS A 105 -24.03 -12.40 -9.06
C LYS A 105 -24.97 -13.44 -9.70
N PRO A 106 -24.65 -14.75 -9.75
CA PRO A 106 -25.55 -15.75 -10.32
C PRO A 106 -26.87 -15.89 -9.55
N ASN A 107 -26.87 -15.57 -8.25
CA ASN A 107 -28.00 -15.77 -7.33
C ASN A 107 -28.63 -14.45 -6.87
N VAL A 108 -28.30 -13.31 -7.51
CA VAL A 108 -28.70 -11.98 -7.02
C VAL A 108 -30.21 -11.76 -7.07
N ASN A 109 -30.91 -12.40 -8.02
CA ASN A 109 -32.35 -12.29 -8.23
C ASN A 109 -33.13 -13.47 -7.60
N ASP A 110 -32.46 -14.32 -6.82
CA ASP A 110 -33.10 -15.45 -6.18
C ASP A 110 -33.66 -15.02 -4.81
N ASP A 111 -34.96 -15.20 -4.63
CA ASP A 111 -35.69 -14.83 -3.42
C ASP A 111 -35.16 -15.57 -2.18
N ILE A 112 -34.60 -16.77 -2.37
CA ILE A 112 -34.05 -17.63 -1.31
C ILE A 112 -32.53 -17.80 -1.49
N ARG A 113 -31.85 -16.76 -1.96
CA ARG A 113 -30.39 -16.77 -2.21
C ARG A 113 -29.53 -17.19 -1.02
N ALA A 114 -30.03 -17.03 0.20
CA ALA A 114 -29.37 -17.54 1.40
C ALA A 114 -29.10 -19.06 1.38
N LEU A 115 -29.97 -19.82 0.71
CA LEU A 115 -29.87 -21.28 0.58
C LEU A 115 -29.15 -21.70 -0.72
N THR A 116 -29.33 -20.95 -1.81
CA THR A 116 -28.75 -21.28 -3.11
C THR A 116 -27.30 -20.85 -3.25
N ILE A 117 -26.90 -19.75 -2.60
CA ILE A 117 -25.48 -19.44 -2.40
C ILE A 117 -24.85 -20.59 -1.62
N LYS A 118 -23.87 -21.25 -2.22
CA LYS A 118 -23.22 -22.43 -1.62
C LYS A 118 -22.17 -22.02 -0.58
N TRP A 119 -21.72 -23.00 0.20
CA TRP A 119 -20.57 -22.85 1.06
C TRP A 119 -19.34 -22.40 0.27
N CYS A 120 -18.59 -21.46 0.82
CA CYS A 120 -17.48 -20.82 0.13
C CYS A 120 -16.14 -21.43 0.54
N VAL A 121 -15.39 -21.97 -0.43
CA VAL A 121 -14.17 -22.75 -0.17
C VAL A 121 -12.97 -21.91 0.23
N ASP A 122 -12.95 -20.63 -0.12
CA ASP A 122 -11.81 -19.74 0.12
C ASP A 122 -12.19 -18.50 0.95
N VAL A 123 -12.33 -18.71 2.26
CA VAL A 123 -12.61 -17.64 3.23
C VAL A 123 -11.34 -17.01 3.77
N GLN A 124 -10.17 -17.58 3.46
CA GLN A 124 -8.94 -17.02 3.97
C GLN A 124 -8.71 -15.63 3.38
N CYS A 125 -8.23 -14.73 4.23
CA CYS A 125 -7.81 -13.42 3.77
C CYS A 125 -6.60 -13.59 2.85
N VAL A 126 -6.54 -12.77 1.80
CA VAL A 126 -5.32 -12.54 1.02
C VAL A 126 -4.17 -12.25 1.98
N SER A 127 -3.03 -12.91 1.75
CA SER A 127 -1.87 -12.86 2.63
C SER A 127 -1.22 -11.48 2.66
N GLU A 128 -1.34 -10.76 1.54
CA GLU A 128 -0.80 -9.44 1.29
C GLU A 128 -1.59 -8.39 2.09
N ARG A 129 -0.84 -7.63 2.90
CA ARG A 129 -1.37 -6.58 3.77
C ARG A 129 -0.81 -5.22 3.38
N VAL A 130 -1.52 -4.17 3.75
CA VAL A 130 -1.00 -2.80 3.63
C VAL A 130 0.25 -2.70 4.50
N HIS A 131 1.36 -2.27 3.92
CA HIS A 131 2.65 -2.25 4.60
C HIS A 131 2.59 -1.30 5.81
N ASP A 132 3.09 -1.73 6.98
CA ASP A 132 2.93 -0.97 8.23
C ASP A 132 3.60 0.41 8.19
N GLU A 133 4.76 0.50 7.52
CA GLU A 133 5.46 1.78 7.32
C GLU A 133 4.68 2.79 6.45
N SER A 134 3.63 2.38 5.73
CA SER A 134 2.83 3.30 4.88
C SER A 134 2.27 4.49 5.66
N GLY A 135 1.94 4.29 6.94
CA GLY A 135 1.48 5.37 7.82
C GLY A 135 2.54 6.44 8.06
N TYR A 136 3.79 6.02 8.27
CA TYR A 136 4.91 6.95 8.44
C TYR A 136 5.18 7.72 7.15
N VAL A 137 5.20 7.03 6.00
CA VAL A 137 5.44 7.66 4.70
C VAL A 137 4.36 8.70 4.40
N LEU A 138 3.08 8.34 4.51
CA LEU A 138 1.98 9.27 4.23
C LEU A 138 1.91 10.42 5.23
N ALA A 139 2.28 10.21 6.50
CA ALA A 139 2.40 11.28 7.47
C ALA A 139 3.53 12.27 7.10
N LYS A 140 4.69 11.77 6.66
CA LYS A 140 5.82 12.60 6.20
C LYS A 140 5.43 13.55 5.06
N TYR A 141 4.53 13.11 4.18
CA TYR A 141 4.01 13.91 3.07
C TYR A 141 2.72 14.67 3.37
N SER A 142 2.25 14.68 4.63
CA SER A 142 0.99 15.32 5.07
C SER A 142 -0.29 14.75 4.40
N GLU A 143 -0.25 13.50 3.96
CA GLU A 143 -1.35 12.81 3.25
C GLU A 143 -2.16 11.90 4.20
N LEU A 144 -2.48 12.42 5.40
CA LEU A 144 -3.20 11.66 6.44
C LEU A 144 -4.59 11.19 6.00
N LYS A 145 -5.24 11.90 5.06
CA LYS A 145 -6.53 11.48 4.48
C LYS A 145 -6.39 10.18 3.70
N VAL A 146 -5.34 10.07 2.87
CA VAL A 146 -5.04 8.87 2.08
C VAL A 146 -4.74 7.69 3.00
N TYR A 147 -3.97 7.92 4.08
CA TYR A 147 -3.70 6.89 5.08
C TYR A 147 -4.97 6.37 5.77
N LYS A 148 -5.87 7.29 6.18
CA LYS A 148 -7.16 6.90 6.76
C LYS A 148 -8.00 6.08 5.80
N GLN A 149 -8.00 6.43 4.51
CA GLN A 149 -8.72 5.68 3.48
C GLN A 149 -8.15 4.27 3.29
N LEU A 150 -6.82 4.15 3.20
CA LEU A 150 -6.11 2.86 3.15
C LEU A 150 -6.48 1.95 4.32
N LYS A 151 -6.41 2.47 5.55
CA LYS A 151 -6.74 1.69 6.75
C LYS A 151 -8.22 1.38 6.88
N ARG A 152 -9.11 2.25 6.39
CA ARG A 152 -10.54 1.98 6.33
C ARG A 152 -10.82 0.83 5.36
N ALA A 153 -10.28 0.90 4.14
CA ALA A 153 -10.43 -0.12 3.11
C ALA A 153 -9.93 -1.50 3.57
N GLU A 154 -8.75 -1.54 4.20
CA GLU A 154 -8.20 -2.79 4.76
C GLU A 154 -9.10 -3.38 5.86
N ARG A 155 -9.70 -2.52 6.70
CA ARG A 155 -10.61 -2.97 7.78
C ARG A 155 -11.94 -3.49 7.22
N THR A 156 -12.52 -2.82 6.24
CA THR A 156 -13.78 -3.25 5.60
C THR A 156 -13.59 -4.57 4.86
N TYR A 157 -12.44 -4.77 4.20
CA TYR A 157 -12.07 -6.07 3.62
C TYR A 157 -12.08 -7.21 4.66
N ILE A 158 -11.40 -7.02 5.80
CA ILE A 158 -11.40 -8.01 6.89
C ILE A 158 -12.81 -8.25 7.42
N CYS A 159 -13.61 -7.20 7.56
CA CYS A 159 -15.00 -7.29 8.01
C CYS A 159 -15.83 -8.17 7.08
N ALA A 160 -15.73 -7.94 5.77
CA ALA A 160 -16.40 -8.73 4.74
C ALA A 160 -16.01 -10.21 4.82
N LYS A 161 -14.70 -10.54 4.90
CA LYS A 161 -14.24 -11.94 5.01
C LYS A 161 -14.71 -12.62 6.30
N ARG A 162 -14.77 -11.89 7.43
CA ARG A 162 -15.34 -12.42 8.68
C ARG A 162 -16.83 -12.74 8.56
N LEU A 163 -17.59 -11.92 7.83
CA LEU A 163 -19.00 -12.21 7.56
C LEU A 163 -19.17 -13.43 6.65
N VAL A 164 -18.31 -13.61 5.64
CA VAL A 164 -18.29 -14.84 4.82
C VAL A 164 -18.05 -16.06 5.71
N GLN A 165 -17.08 -16.00 6.64
CA GLN A 165 -16.82 -17.11 7.56
C GLN A 165 -18.04 -17.41 8.44
N ARG A 166 -18.61 -16.39 9.06
CA ARG A 166 -19.79 -16.54 9.92
C ARG A 166 -20.97 -17.15 9.15
N ARG A 167 -21.14 -16.74 7.89
CA ARG A 167 -22.16 -17.29 7.00
C ARG A 167 -21.90 -18.77 6.71
N ASN A 168 -20.65 -19.15 6.43
CA ASN A 168 -20.26 -20.54 6.24
C ASN A 168 -20.55 -21.40 7.48
N ASP A 169 -20.22 -20.92 8.68
CA ASP A 169 -20.49 -21.66 9.93
C ASP A 169 -22.01 -21.93 10.11
N LEU A 170 -22.86 -20.95 9.75
CA LEU A 170 -24.32 -21.11 9.75
C LEU A 170 -24.79 -22.07 8.64
N TYR A 171 -24.18 -22.00 7.46
CA TYR A 171 -24.51 -22.89 6.35
C TYR A 171 -24.14 -24.35 6.64
N ASP A 172 -23.03 -24.58 7.33
CA ASP A 172 -22.62 -25.92 7.77
C ASP A 172 -23.59 -26.47 8.82
N SER A 173 -24.07 -25.61 9.72
CA SER A 173 -25.14 -25.96 10.67
C SER A 173 -26.44 -26.32 9.96
N TYR A 174 -26.79 -25.58 8.91
CA TYR A 174 -27.93 -25.87 8.04
C TYR A 174 -27.78 -27.23 7.33
N ARG A 175 -26.63 -27.47 6.69
CA ARG A 175 -26.33 -28.75 6.00
C ARG A 175 -26.36 -29.93 6.95
N THR A 176 -25.71 -29.82 8.11
CA THR A 176 -25.68 -30.87 9.12
C THR A 176 -27.07 -31.19 9.68
N SER A 177 -27.97 -30.20 9.73
CA SER A 177 -29.35 -30.41 10.19
C SER A 177 -30.19 -31.17 9.16
N LEU A 178 -29.90 -31.00 7.86
CA LEU A 178 -30.60 -31.67 6.76
C LEU A 178 -30.03 -33.05 6.42
N ASP A 179 -28.70 -33.21 6.43
CA ASP A 179 -28.02 -34.47 6.07
C ASP A 179 -28.36 -35.62 7.04
N LYS A 180 -28.92 -35.31 8.22
CA LYS A 180 -29.43 -36.32 9.17
C LYS A 180 -30.62 -37.11 8.63
N GLU A 181 -31.33 -36.61 7.62
CA GLU A 181 -32.55 -37.26 7.11
C GLU A 181 -32.68 -37.25 5.59
N ALA A 182 -32.21 -36.22 4.89
CA ALA A 182 -32.31 -36.13 3.42
C ALA A 182 -31.01 -36.60 2.75
N LYS A 183 -31.12 -37.53 1.78
CA LYS A 183 -29.96 -37.89 0.94
C LYS A 183 -29.58 -36.69 0.08
N LEU A 184 -28.28 -36.41 -0.01
CA LEU A 184 -27.70 -35.42 -0.92
C LEU A 184 -28.29 -35.56 -2.33
N GLY A 185 -29.02 -34.54 -2.80
CA GLY A 185 -29.46 -34.41 -4.21
C GLY A 185 -30.97 -34.32 -4.46
N GLU A 186 -31.81 -34.45 -3.44
CA GLU A 186 -33.27 -34.25 -3.59
C GLU A 186 -33.64 -32.75 -3.47
N ASN A 187 -34.65 -32.31 -4.22
CA ASN A 187 -35.26 -30.99 -4.03
C ASN A 187 -36.01 -31.02 -2.69
N ILE A 188 -35.40 -30.45 -1.66
CA ILE A 188 -35.98 -30.38 -0.31
C ILE A 188 -36.97 -29.23 -0.28
N ASP A 189 -38.21 -29.52 0.11
CA ASP A 189 -39.24 -28.51 0.29
C ASP A 189 -38.92 -27.55 1.46
N LEU A 190 -39.30 -26.28 1.34
CA LEU A 190 -39.03 -25.24 2.34
C LEU A 190 -39.64 -25.60 3.70
N HIS A 191 -40.79 -26.27 3.73
CA HIS A 191 -41.39 -26.79 4.96
C HIS A 191 -40.47 -27.76 5.71
N VAL A 192 -39.80 -28.67 4.99
CA VAL A 192 -38.87 -29.65 5.59
C VAL A 192 -37.62 -28.94 6.12
N ILE A 193 -37.14 -27.93 5.39
CA ILE A 193 -35.99 -27.12 5.84
C ILE A 193 -36.31 -26.42 7.16
N VAL A 194 -37.49 -25.83 7.23
CA VAL A 194 -37.96 -25.10 8.40
C VAL A 194 -38.17 -26.02 9.61
N ASP A 195 -38.78 -27.19 9.42
CA ASP A 195 -38.99 -28.18 10.49
C ASP A 195 -37.67 -28.63 11.13
N LYS A 196 -36.62 -28.81 10.32
CA LYS A 196 -35.34 -29.35 10.79
C LYS A 196 -34.35 -28.30 11.25
N PHE A 197 -34.15 -27.24 10.48
CA PHE A 197 -33.19 -26.19 10.81
C PHE A 197 -33.78 -25.19 11.81
N GLY A 198 -35.10 -25.03 11.80
CA GLY A 198 -35.83 -24.07 12.62
C GLY A 198 -35.93 -22.70 11.97
N TYR A 199 -37.14 -22.13 12.02
CA TYR A 199 -37.47 -20.78 11.52
C TYR A 199 -36.43 -19.72 11.90
N ASN A 200 -36.09 -19.62 13.20
CA ASN A 200 -35.16 -18.59 13.68
C ASN A 200 -33.76 -18.72 13.09
N ASN A 201 -33.29 -19.96 12.87
CA ASN A 201 -31.96 -20.18 12.30
C ASN A 201 -31.96 -19.87 10.80
N LEU A 202 -33.06 -20.15 10.10
CA LEU A 202 -33.23 -19.79 8.70
C LEU A 202 -33.24 -18.26 8.50
N CYS A 203 -33.98 -17.52 9.33
CA CYS A 203 -33.93 -16.05 9.32
C CYS A 203 -32.50 -15.54 9.59
N ARG A 204 -31.79 -16.10 10.57
CA ARG A 204 -30.40 -15.70 10.87
C ARG A 204 -29.44 -15.99 9.72
N LEU A 205 -29.61 -17.12 9.02
CA LEU A 205 -28.83 -17.46 7.83
C LEU A 205 -29.10 -16.45 6.71
N TYR A 206 -30.37 -16.06 6.53
CA TYR A 206 -30.75 -15.03 5.57
C TYR A 206 -30.13 -13.69 5.93
N ASP A 207 -30.38 -13.15 7.12
CA ASP A 207 -29.84 -11.87 7.59
C ASP A 207 -28.31 -11.81 7.48
N THR A 208 -27.64 -12.90 7.82
CA THR A 208 -26.17 -12.99 7.73
C THR A 208 -25.70 -13.01 6.29
N THR A 209 -26.41 -13.71 5.39
CA THR A 209 -26.07 -13.73 3.96
C THR A 209 -26.26 -12.34 3.33
N GLU A 210 -27.33 -11.64 3.70
CA GLU A 210 -27.64 -10.30 3.20
C GLU A 210 -26.64 -9.26 3.73
N SER A 211 -26.30 -9.35 5.01
CA SER A 211 -25.25 -8.52 5.61
C SER A 211 -23.89 -8.77 4.95
N MET A 212 -23.57 -10.04 4.66
CA MET A 212 -22.35 -10.42 3.94
C MET A 212 -22.31 -9.79 2.55
N ILE A 213 -23.39 -9.89 1.76
CA ILE A 213 -23.48 -9.29 0.42
C ILE A 213 -23.28 -7.77 0.50
N SER A 214 -24.02 -7.10 1.40
CA SER A 214 -23.92 -5.66 1.59
C SER A 214 -22.50 -5.23 1.97
N GLU A 215 -21.83 -5.99 2.84
CA GLU A 215 -20.51 -5.59 3.33
C GLU A 215 -19.40 -5.88 2.31
N ILE A 216 -19.59 -6.87 1.43
CA ILE A 216 -18.74 -7.05 0.26
C ILE A 216 -18.87 -5.84 -0.68
N ASP A 217 -20.09 -5.36 -0.94
CA ASP A 217 -20.31 -4.17 -1.78
C ASP A 217 -19.63 -2.92 -1.19
N VAL A 218 -19.78 -2.70 0.12
CA VAL A 218 -19.10 -1.61 0.84
C VAL A 218 -17.57 -1.77 0.77
N ALA A 219 -17.04 -2.96 1.02
CA ALA A 219 -15.60 -3.20 1.01
C ALA A 219 -14.98 -2.96 -0.38
N ILE A 220 -15.64 -3.41 -1.46
CA ILE A 220 -15.20 -3.16 -2.84
C ILE A 220 -15.16 -1.65 -3.11
N ALA A 221 -16.18 -0.90 -2.71
CA ALA A 221 -16.23 0.55 -2.91
C ALA A 221 -15.10 1.29 -2.17
N GLU A 222 -14.85 0.92 -0.91
CA GLU A 222 -13.80 1.52 -0.08
C GLU A 222 -12.39 1.18 -0.59
N LEU A 223 -12.17 -0.06 -1.05
CA LEU A 223 -10.94 -0.50 -1.70
C LEU A 223 -10.69 0.27 -3.00
N LYS A 224 -11.71 0.41 -3.84
CA LYS A 224 -11.62 1.20 -5.08
C LYS A 224 -11.26 2.65 -4.77
N GLN A 225 -11.92 3.27 -3.80
CA GLN A 225 -11.61 4.64 -3.41
C GLN A 225 -10.16 4.77 -2.92
N ALA A 226 -9.63 3.79 -2.19
CA ALA A 226 -8.22 3.78 -1.78
C ALA A 226 -7.26 3.63 -2.99
N LEU A 227 -7.61 2.75 -3.95
CA LEU A 227 -6.88 2.53 -5.19
C LEU A 227 -6.92 3.72 -6.15
N ASP A 228 -7.94 4.58 -6.07
CA ASP A 228 -7.98 5.84 -6.81
C ASP A 228 -7.12 6.93 -6.14
N CYS A 229 -7.10 6.97 -4.81
CA CYS A 229 -6.41 8.02 -4.05
C CYS A 229 -4.90 7.81 -3.96
N LEU A 230 -4.44 6.56 -3.81
CA LEU A 230 -3.03 6.25 -3.56
C LEU A 230 -2.12 6.56 -4.78
N PRO A 231 -2.48 6.21 -6.02
CA PRO A 231 -1.72 6.58 -7.22
C PRO A 231 -1.56 8.09 -7.40
N LEU A 232 -2.63 8.87 -7.17
CA LEU A 232 -2.56 10.34 -7.23
C LEU A 232 -1.58 10.92 -6.20
N CYS A 233 -1.57 10.35 -5.00
CA CYS A 233 -0.59 10.69 -3.97
C CYS A 233 0.84 10.32 -4.40
N MET A 234 1.02 9.13 -4.98
CA MET A 234 2.33 8.69 -5.46
C MET A 234 2.84 9.57 -6.60
N GLU A 235 2.02 9.92 -7.58
CA GLU A 235 2.38 10.80 -8.69
C GLU A 235 2.79 12.20 -8.20
N LYS A 236 2.06 12.75 -7.22
CA LYS A 236 2.37 14.07 -6.63
C LYS A 236 3.74 14.11 -5.95
N HIS A 237 4.11 13.07 -5.21
CA HIS A 237 5.32 13.06 -4.37
C HIS A 237 6.52 12.34 -5.01
N PHE A 238 6.27 11.53 -6.04
CA PHE A 238 7.27 10.74 -6.79
C PHE A 238 7.10 10.88 -8.32
N PRO A 239 7.14 12.11 -8.89
CA PRO A 239 6.82 12.36 -10.30
C PRO A 239 7.89 11.92 -11.32
N ASN A 240 9.05 11.43 -10.87
CA ASN A 240 10.17 11.13 -11.76
C ASN A 240 9.96 9.81 -12.52
N ASP A 241 10.48 9.71 -13.74
CA ASP A 241 10.51 8.48 -14.58
C ASP A 241 11.19 7.27 -13.90
N GLN A 242 11.91 7.48 -12.80
CA GLN A 242 12.51 6.43 -11.99
C GLN A 242 11.49 5.65 -11.16
N PHE A 243 10.29 6.20 -10.98
CA PHE A 243 9.22 5.63 -10.17
C PHE A 243 8.09 5.11 -11.06
N VAL A 244 7.46 4.02 -10.63
CA VAL A 244 6.39 3.38 -11.41
C VAL A 244 5.16 4.30 -11.37
N ASN A 245 4.74 4.80 -12.53
CA ASN A 245 3.50 5.55 -12.64
C ASN A 245 2.32 4.57 -12.65
N LEU A 246 1.50 4.63 -11.60
CA LEU A 246 0.34 3.75 -11.42
C LEU A 246 -0.93 4.26 -12.12
N GLY A 247 -0.93 5.48 -12.66
CA GLY A 247 -2.09 6.08 -13.33
C GLY A 247 -2.55 5.35 -14.61
N SER A 248 -1.71 4.46 -15.17
CA SER A 248 -2.09 3.57 -16.27
C SER A 248 -2.76 2.27 -15.81
N TYR A 249 -2.54 1.85 -14.56
CA TYR A 249 -3.08 0.62 -13.97
C TYR A 249 -4.47 0.80 -13.35
N THR A 250 -4.89 2.04 -13.10
CA THR A 250 -6.24 2.40 -12.65
C THR A 250 -7.23 2.62 -13.79
N LYS A 251 -6.87 2.24 -15.03
CA LYS A 251 -7.78 2.36 -16.18
C LYS A 251 -8.94 1.36 -16.03
N PRO A 252 -10.20 1.83 -16.03
CA PRO A 252 -11.35 0.99 -15.71
C PRO A 252 -11.59 -0.08 -16.77
N GLY A 253 -11.67 -1.33 -16.34
CA GLY A 253 -12.16 -2.47 -17.14
C GLY A 253 -13.07 -3.34 -16.27
N PHE A 254 -14.28 -3.63 -16.74
CA PHE A 254 -15.35 -4.42 -16.07
C PHE A 254 -15.90 -3.91 -14.71
N GLU A 255 -15.16 -3.11 -13.96
CA GLU A 255 -15.50 -2.64 -12.59
C GLU A 255 -16.83 -1.88 -12.50
N ASN A 256 -17.16 -1.04 -13.49
CA ASN A 256 -18.38 -0.23 -13.43
C ASN A 256 -19.68 -1.07 -13.53
N ALA A 257 -19.61 -2.28 -14.09
CA ALA A 257 -20.76 -3.20 -14.15
C ALA A 257 -20.87 -4.10 -12.91
N ILE A 258 -19.80 -4.19 -12.10
CA ILE A 258 -19.71 -5.05 -10.91
C ILE A 258 -19.99 -4.25 -9.64
N LEU A 259 -19.84 -2.92 -9.68
CA LEU A 259 -20.17 -1.99 -8.58
C LEU A 259 -21.67 -1.72 -8.41
N VAL A 260 -22.53 -2.37 -9.21
CA VAL A 260 -23.97 -2.31 -8.98
C VAL A 260 -24.24 -2.96 -7.63
N ASN A 261 -24.78 -2.16 -6.69
CA ASN A 261 -25.19 -2.64 -5.38
C ASN A 261 -26.21 -3.75 -5.57
N SER A 262 -26.04 -4.81 -4.79
CA SER A 262 -26.98 -5.92 -4.80
C SER A 262 -28.36 -5.45 -4.35
N SER A 263 -29.42 -6.07 -4.88
CA SER A 263 -30.80 -5.81 -4.48
C SER A 263 -30.98 -5.97 -2.98
N LYS A 264 -31.89 -5.19 -2.40
CA LYS A 264 -32.24 -5.28 -0.98
C LYS A 264 -32.80 -6.68 -0.65
N PRO A 265 -32.63 -7.14 0.61
CA PRO A 265 -33.22 -8.39 1.07
C PRO A 265 -34.72 -8.39 0.88
N ILE A 266 -35.24 -9.50 0.35
CA ILE A 266 -36.69 -9.73 0.18
C ILE A 266 -37.27 -10.25 1.48
N ILE A 267 -36.54 -11.12 2.19
CA ILE A 267 -36.93 -11.66 3.49
C ILE A 267 -36.24 -10.83 4.58
N SER A 268 -36.97 -9.92 5.21
CA SER A 268 -36.46 -9.07 6.28
C SER A 268 -37.01 -9.45 7.66
N SER A 269 -37.99 -10.35 7.70
CA SER A 269 -38.71 -10.72 8.90
C SER A 269 -39.26 -12.14 8.84
N LEU A 270 -39.62 -12.67 10.01
CA LEU A 270 -40.38 -13.92 10.15
C LEU A 270 -41.69 -13.91 9.35
N LYS A 271 -42.32 -12.74 9.20
CA LYS A 271 -43.56 -12.58 8.43
C LYS A 271 -43.32 -12.76 6.94
N ASP A 272 -42.21 -12.24 6.44
CA ASP A 272 -41.84 -12.35 5.02
C ASP A 272 -41.55 -13.80 4.65
N LEU A 273 -40.89 -14.54 5.57
CA LEU A 273 -40.63 -15.97 5.40
C LEU A 273 -41.93 -16.79 5.46
N GLN A 274 -42.86 -16.45 6.34
CA GLN A 274 -44.18 -17.10 6.41
C GLN A 274 -45.01 -16.85 5.15
N ALA A 275 -45.00 -15.61 4.62
CA ALA A 275 -45.70 -15.27 3.40
C ALA A 275 -45.16 -15.98 2.14
N LEU A 276 -43.92 -16.48 2.18
CA LEU A 276 -43.33 -17.31 1.11
C LEU A 276 -43.71 -18.79 1.22
N MET A 277 -44.28 -19.21 2.34
CA MET A 277 -44.69 -20.60 2.59
C MET A 277 -46.20 -20.82 2.39
N ASP A 278 -46.99 -19.75 2.32
CA ASP A 278 -48.45 -19.75 2.07
C ASP A 278 -48.77 -19.64 0.57
#